data_AF-A0A1G8NPE4-F1
#
_entry.id   AF-A0A1G8NPE4-F1
#
_cell.length_a   1.000
_cell.length_b   1.000
_cell.length_c   1.000
_cell.angle_alpha   90.00
_cell.angle_beta   90.00
_cell.angle_gamma   90.00
#
_symmetry.space_group_name_H-M   'P 1'
#
loop_
_entity.id
_entity.type
_entity.pdbx_description
1 polymer ?
#
loop_
_entity_poly.entity_id
_entity_poly.type
_entity_poly.pdbx_seq_one_letter_code
_entity_poly.pdbx_strand_id
1 'polypeptide(L)'
;MVVEKPGEDFPLQLNTGRLLWHWHTRTKTARAPELHDKAPKACVEIHEDDAKTLSIENGETVNVVSSRGFIKIPAKVGTEMKKGEVFVTFHYGGWEENQAANQLIMDIMDAVSNQPVLKHSLCRIEKLAVE
;
A
#
# COMPACT_ATOMS: atom_id res chain seq x y z
N MET A 1 -11.24 -10.57 -17.82
CA MET A 1 -10.79 -9.58 -16.83
C MET A 1 -9.71 -8.73 -17.47
N VAL A 2 -9.96 -7.44 -17.69
CA VAL A 2 -8.91 -6.53 -18.17
C VAL A 2 -8.09 -6.15 -16.95
N VAL A 3 -6.83 -6.58 -16.92
CA VAL A 3 -5.88 -6.22 -15.87
C VAL A 3 -5.17 -4.95 -16.34
N GLU A 4 -5.29 -3.86 -15.58
CA GLU A 4 -4.60 -2.60 -15.88
C GLU A 4 -3.09 -2.84 -15.97
N LYS A 5 -2.45 -2.27 -17.00
CA LYS A 5 -1.00 -2.37 -17.20
C LYS A 5 -0.33 -1.06 -16.78
N PRO A 6 0.87 -1.11 -16.17
CA PRO A 6 1.63 0.09 -15.84
C PRO A 6 1.77 1.03 -17.04
N GLY A 7 1.62 2.33 -16.78
CA GLY A 7 1.72 3.39 -17.78
C GLY A 7 2.35 4.65 -17.17
N GLU A 8 2.36 5.75 -17.92
CA GLU A 8 3.03 6.98 -17.51
C GLU A 8 2.44 7.57 -16.22
N ASP A 9 1.11 7.54 -16.06
CA ASP A 9 0.43 8.11 -14.88
C ASP A 9 0.62 7.28 -13.61
N PHE A 10 0.73 5.95 -13.76
CA PHE A 10 0.80 4.96 -12.69
C PHE A 10 1.78 3.83 -13.07
N PRO A 11 3.09 4.04 -12.87
CA PRO A 11 4.12 3.13 -13.35
C PRO A 11 4.38 1.92 -12.44
N LEU A 12 3.83 1.89 -11.22
CA LEU A 12 4.10 0.85 -10.22
C LEU A 12 2.89 -0.08 -10.07
N GLN A 13 3.17 -1.37 -9.89
CA GLN A 13 2.17 -2.38 -9.54
C GLN A 13 2.01 -2.47 -8.02
N LEU A 14 0.80 -2.23 -7.53
CA LEU A 14 0.45 -2.35 -6.13
C LEU A 14 -0.15 -3.73 -5.85
N ASN A 15 0.43 -4.39 -4.86
CA ASN A 15 -0.12 -5.59 -4.25
C ASN A 15 -0.50 -5.31 -2.79
N THR A 16 -1.51 -6.03 -2.27
CA THR A 16 -1.90 -5.93 -0.87
C THR A 16 -1.88 -7.27 -0.16
N GLY A 17 -1.58 -7.25 1.13
CA GLY A 17 -1.52 -8.46 1.92
C GLY A 17 -1.63 -8.22 3.41
N ARG A 18 -1.05 -9.16 4.17
CA ARG A 18 -1.17 -9.24 5.62
C ARG A 18 0.19 -9.20 6.29
N LEU A 19 0.20 -8.75 7.53
CA LEU A 19 1.27 -8.93 8.48
C LEU A 19 0.89 -10.04 9.46
N LEU A 20 1.89 -10.76 9.95
CA LEU A 20 1.72 -11.83 10.94
C LEU A 20 0.92 -11.36 12.18
N TRP A 21 1.18 -10.14 12.63
CA TRP A 21 0.68 -9.62 13.91
C TRP A 21 -0.77 -9.13 13.88
N HIS A 22 -1.39 -9.07 12.70
CA HIS A 22 -2.67 -8.38 12.53
C HIS A 22 -3.72 -9.22 11.82
N TRP A 23 -4.95 -9.07 12.29
CA TRP A 23 -6.12 -9.76 11.75
C TRP A 23 -7.13 -8.75 11.19
N HIS A 24 -7.50 -8.92 9.92
CA HIS A 24 -8.38 -7.99 9.18
C HIS A 24 -8.01 -6.52 9.41
N THR A 25 -8.97 -5.63 9.63
CA THR A 25 -8.74 -4.18 9.82
C THR A 25 -8.34 -3.83 11.27
N ARG A 26 -7.70 -4.77 11.97
CA ARG A 26 -7.19 -4.62 13.34
C ARG A 26 -8.23 -4.26 14.41
N THR A 27 -9.52 -4.43 14.16
CA THR A 27 -10.58 -4.17 15.16
C THR A 27 -10.39 -4.95 16.47
N LYS A 28 -9.73 -6.11 16.40
CA LYS A 28 -9.29 -6.89 17.56
C LYS A 28 -7.81 -6.65 17.88
N THR A 29 -6.92 -6.87 16.91
CA THR A 29 -5.47 -6.94 17.16
C THR A 29 -4.82 -5.59 17.47
N ALA A 30 -5.41 -4.44 17.12
CA ALA A 30 -4.92 -3.14 17.58
C ALA A 30 -5.21 -2.87 19.07
N ARG A 31 -6.16 -3.62 19.68
CA ARG A 31 -6.52 -3.49 21.10
C ARG A 31 -5.71 -4.42 22.00
N ALA A 32 -4.89 -5.29 21.43
CA ALA A 32 -3.96 -6.15 22.15
C ALA A 32 -2.57 -5.52 22.07
N PRO A 33 -2.04 -4.93 23.17
CA PRO A 33 -0.78 -4.19 23.14
C PRO A 33 0.38 -5.00 22.55
N GLU A 34 0.52 -6.29 22.90
CA GLU A 34 1.62 -7.11 22.40
C GLU A 34 1.60 -7.30 20.87
N LEU A 35 0.42 -7.24 20.25
CA LEU A 35 0.26 -7.33 18.80
C LEU A 35 0.35 -5.96 18.13
N HIS A 36 -0.21 -4.92 18.76
CA HIS A 36 -0.16 -3.55 18.26
C HIS A 36 1.29 -3.06 18.14
N ASP A 37 2.10 -3.29 19.17
CA ASP A 37 3.47 -2.79 19.25
C ASP A 37 4.41 -3.43 18.22
N LYS A 38 4.05 -4.60 17.66
CA LYS A 38 4.83 -5.27 16.61
C LYS A 38 4.66 -4.65 15.22
N ALA A 39 3.56 -3.95 14.97
CA ALA A 39 3.29 -3.29 13.70
C ALA A 39 2.36 -2.08 13.93
N PRO A 40 2.84 -1.01 14.59
CA PRO A 40 1.96 0.09 15.01
C PRO A 40 1.49 0.96 13.83
N LYS A 41 2.25 0.99 12.72
CA LYS A 41 2.03 1.90 11.58
C LYS A 41 1.99 1.14 10.26
N ALA A 42 1.16 1.64 9.34
CA ALA A 42 1.21 1.23 7.95
C ALA A 42 2.55 1.61 7.32
N CYS A 43 2.94 0.91 6.26
CA CYS A 43 4.02 1.34 5.38
C CYS A 43 3.77 0.84 3.95
N VAL A 44 4.37 1.53 2.99
CA VAL A 44 4.52 1.04 1.61
C VAL A 44 5.91 0.45 1.46
N GLU A 45 5.99 -0.83 1.10
CA GLU A 45 7.28 -1.46 0.78
C GLU A 45 7.68 -1.13 -0.66
N ILE A 46 8.90 -0.63 -0.83
CA ILE A 46 9.43 -0.13 -2.11
C ILE A 46 10.81 -0.74 -2.33
N HIS A 47 11.11 -1.19 -3.55
CA HIS A 47 12.45 -1.61 -3.92
C HIS A 47 13.42 -0.42 -3.87
N GLU A 48 14.64 -0.62 -3.36
CA GLU A 48 15.67 0.42 -3.19
C GLU A 48 15.97 1.24 -4.45
N ASP A 49 16.08 0.61 -5.62
CA ASP A 49 16.31 1.34 -6.89
C ASP A 49 15.12 2.22 -7.32
N ASP A 50 13.89 1.81 -7.04
CA ASP A 50 12.72 2.64 -7.33
C ASP A 50 12.68 3.83 -6.36
N ALA A 51 12.93 3.59 -5.08
CA ALA A 51 13.04 4.63 -4.07
C ALA A 51 14.14 5.64 -4.42
N LYS A 52 15.31 5.18 -4.89
CA LYS A 52 16.41 6.02 -5.36
C LYS A 52 16.00 6.88 -6.56
N THR A 53 15.32 6.29 -7.54
CA THR A 53 14.80 7.00 -8.72
C THR A 53 13.80 8.08 -8.32
N LEU A 54 12.97 7.80 -7.32
CA LEU A 54 11.95 8.71 -6.78
C LEU A 54 12.49 9.68 -5.73
N SER A 55 13.78 9.59 -5.36
CA SER A 55 14.41 10.38 -4.28
C SER A 55 13.68 10.27 -2.93
N ILE A 56 13.24 9.06 -2.58
CA ILE A 56 12.53 8.73 -1.34
C ILE A 56 13.49 8.06 -0.36
N GLU A 57 13.49 8.52 0.89
CA GLU A 57 14.26 7.91 1.96
C GLU A 57 13.43 6.90 2.77
N ASN A 58 14.11 5.93 3.40
CA ASN A 58 13.45 4.99 4.28
C ASN A 58 12.82 5.69 5.49
N GLY A 59 11.55 5.41 5.77
CA GLY A 59 10.76 6.05 6.83
C GLY A 59 10.11 7.37 6.43
N GLU A 60 10.42 7.92 5.26
CA GLU A 60 9.81 9.14 4.76
C GLU A 60 8.33 8.94 4.47
N THR A 61 7.48 9.91 4.86
CA THR A 61 6.04 9.84 4.58
C THR A 61 5.77 10.24 3.14
N VAL A 62 5.08 9.37 2.41
CA VAL A 62 4.78 9.54 0.98
C VAL A 62 3.28 9.40 0.73
N ASN A 63 2.81 9.96 -0.38
CA ASN A 63 1.50 9.60 -0.92
C ASN A 63 1.66 8.42 -1.87
N VAL A 64 0.87 7.37 -1.68
CA VAL A 64 0.67 6.32 -2.70
C VAL A 64 -0.64 6.64 -3.40
N VAL A 65 -0.59 6.90 -4.69
CA VAL A 65 -1.72 7.44 -5.47
C VAL A 65 -2.11 6.47 -6.56
N SER A 66 -3.39 6.14 -6.66
CA SER A 66 -3.99 5.43 -7.79
C SER A 66 -5.08 6.28 -8.45
N SER A 67 -5.68 5.79 -9.53
CA SER A 67 -6.85 6.45 -10.15
C SER A 67 -8.09 6.52 -9.25
N ARG A 68 -8.11 5.81 -8.11
CA ARG A 68 -9.26 5.76 -7.18
C ARG A 68 -9.08 6.69 -5.97
N GLY A 69 -7.85 7.08 -5.67
CA GLY A 69 -7.57 7.90 -4.50
C GLY A 69 -6.11 7.81 -4.09
N PHE A 70 -5.83 8.19 -2.85
CA PHE A 70 -4.50 8.15 -2.28
C PHE A 70 -4.52 7.71 -0.82
N ILE A 71 -3.39 7.20 -0.36
CA ILE A 71 -3.09 7.01 1.06
C ILE A 71 -1.77 7.69 1.41
N LYS A 72 -1.61 8.08 2.68
CA LYS A 72 -0.42 8.74 3.20
C LYS A 72 0.23 7.89 4.28
N ILE A 73 1.34 7.24 3.95
CA ILE A 73 2.02 6.27 4.82
C ILE A 73 3.55 6.35 4.64
N PRO A 74 4.35 5.94 5.65
CA PRO A 74 5.80 5.91 5.53
C PRO A 74 6.28 4.87 4.51
N ALA A 75 7.36 5.19 3.82
CA ALA A 75 8.09 4.28 2.95
C ALA A 75 8.93 3.30 3.79
N LYS A 76 8.92 2.02 3.40
CA LYS A 76 9.84 1.00 3.89
C LYS A 76 10.67 0.54 2.69
N VAL A 77 11.89 1.06 2.60
CA VAL A 77 12.79 0.82 1.48
C VAL A 77 13.62 -0.44 1.75
N GLY A 78 13.71 -1.33 0.77
CA GLY A 78 14.53 -2.54 0.87
C GLY A 78 14.56 -3.35 -0.42
N THR A 79 14.87 -4.65 -0.30
CA THR A 79 15.03 -5.57 -1.44
C THR A 79 13.96 -6.67 -1.50
N GLU A 80 12.96 -6.61 -0.61
CA GLU A 80 11.89 -7.62 -0.52
C GLU A 80 10.93 -7.55 -1.70
N MET A 81 10.69 -6.34 -2.23
CA MET A 81 9.88 -6.11 -3.42
C MET A 81 10.73 -6.21 -4.67
N LYS A 82 10.12 -6.57 -5.81
CA LYS A 82 10.79 -6.43 -7.11
C LYS A 82 10.70 -4.98 -7.59
N LYS A 83 11.64 -4.56 -8.45
CA LYS A 83 11.54 -3.26 -9.14
C LYS A 83 10.22 -3.15 -9.89
N GLY A 84 9.55 -2.01 -9.76
CA GLY A 84 8.24 -1.73 -10.34
C GLY A 84 7.06 -2.32 -9.55
N GLU A 85 7.31 -3.02 -8.44
CA GLU A 85 6.28 -3.56 -7.56
C GLU A 85 6.33 -2.89 -6.18
N VAL A 86 5.18 -2.63 -5.58
CA VAL A 86 5.04 -2.10 -4.23
C VAL A 86 4.00 -2.87 -3.44
N PHE A 87 4.15 -2.89 -2.12
CA PHE A 87 3.26 -3.64 -1.25
C PHE A 87 2.73 -2.80 -0.10
N VAL A 88 1.41 -2.87 0.13
CA VAL A 88 0.75 -2.22 1.26
C VAL A 88 -0.21 -3.18 1.93
N THR A 89 -0.16 -3.29 3.25
CA THR A 89 -1.09 -4.16 3.99
C THR A 89 -2.44 -3.47 4.16
N PHE A 90 -3.54 -4.22 4.09
CA PHE A 90 -4.90 -3.66 4.24
C PHE A 90 -5.35 -3.50 5.71
N HIS A 91 -4.44 -3.63 6.67
CA HIS A 91 -4.76 -3.66 8.10
C HIS A 91 -5.13 -2.29 8.69
N TYR A 92 -4.77 -1.19 8.03
CA TYR A 92 -4.81 0.17 8.57
C TYR A 92 -5.96 0.98 7.97
N GLY A 93 -6.23 2.16 8.54
CA GLY A 93 -7.23 3.10 8.04
C GLY A 93 -8.61 3.01 8.71
N GLY A 94 -8.77 2.15 9.72
CA GLY A 94 -9.97 2.15 10.57
C GLY A 94 -9.88 3.12 11.75
N TRP A 95 -8.67 3.54 12.11
CA TRP A 95 -8.36 4.42 13.25
C TRP A 95 -7.54 5.63 12.77
N GLU A 96 -6.78 5.44 11.69
CA GLU A 96 -5.98 6.45 11.03
C GLU A 96 -6.70 7.01 9.80
N GLU A 97 -6.55 8.30 9.55
CA GLU A 97 -7.07 8.92 8.32
C GLU A 97 -6.16 8.61 7.13
N ASN A 98 -6.76 8.29 5.99
CA ASN A 98 -6.06 8.08 4.70
C ASN A 98 -4.93 7.02 4.73
N GLN A 99 -5.13 5.90 5.44
CA GLN A 99 -4.18 4.77 5.45
C GLN A 99 -4.79 3.44 4.99
N ALA A 100 -6.04 3.45 4.52
CA ALA A 100 -6.72 2.23 4.09
C ALA A 100 -6.27 1.83 2.68
N ALA A 101 -5.49 0.76 2.55
CA ALA A 101 -5.01 0.28 1.25
C ALA A 101 -6.14 0.05 0.22
N ASN A 102 -7.34 -0.31 0.69
CA ASN A 102 -8.52 -0.48 -0.16
C ASN A 102 -8.95 0.80 -0.90
N GLN A 103 -8.55 1.99 -0.45
CA GLN A 103 -8.77 3.24 -1.17
C GLN A 103 -8.01 3.29 -2.52
N LEU A 104 -7.00 2.44 -2.70
CA LEU A 104 -6.21 2.36 -3.92
C LEU A 104 -6.68 1.29 -4.90
N ILE A 105 -7.58 0.39 -4.47
CA ILE A 105 -7.91 -0.83 -5.19
C ILE A 105 -9.00 -0.58 -6.22
N MET A 106 -8.92 -1.32 -7.33
CA MET A 106 -9.91 -1.26 -8.40
C MET A 106 -11.26 -1.79 -7.94
N ASP A 107 -12.34 -1.09 -8.31
CA ASP A 107 -13.72 -1.58 -8.11
C ASP A 107 -14.13 -2.51 -9.27
N ILE A 108 -13.42 -3.63 -9.37
CA ILE A 108 -13.69 -4.68 -10.37
C ILE A 108 -13.87 -5.99 -9.63
N MET A 109 -14.92 -6.71 -9.99
CA MET A 109 -15.20 -8.07 -9.50
C MET A 109 -15.08 -9.08 -10.62
N ASP A 110 -14.62 -10.28 -10.27
CA ASP A 110 -14.70 -11.44 -11.16
C ASP A 110 -16.15 -11.84 -11.40
N ALA A 111 -16.54 -12.06 -12.65
CA ALA A 111 -17.94 -12.28 -13.03
C ALA A 111 -18.51 -13.64 -12.58
N VAL A 112 -17.65 -14.61 -12.24
CA VAL A 112 -18.09 -15.95 -11.82
C VAL A 112 -18.18 -16.02 -10.30
N SER A 113 -17.14 -15.57 -9.61
CA SER A 113 -17.00 -15.68 -8.16
C SER A 113 -17.50 -14.46 -7.38
N ASN A 114 -17.73 -13.33 -8.06
CA ASN A 114 -17.99 -12.01 -7.46
C ASN A 114 -16.90 -11.56 -6.48
N GLN A 115 -15.67 -12.04 -6.66
CA GLN A 115 -14.54 -11.66 -5.80
C GLN A 115 -13.86 -10.39 -6.34
N PRO A 116 -13.49 -9.43 -5.48
CA PRO A 116 -12.77 -8.24 -5.89
C PRO A 116 -11.30 -8.53 -6.21
N VAL A 117 -10.73 -7.74 -7.12
CA VAL A 117 -9.31 -7.83 -7.48
C VAL A 117 -8.43 -7.08 -6.46
N LEU A 118 -8.11 -7.75 -5.34
CA LEU A 118 -7.34 -7.12 -4.24
C LEU A 118 -5.82 -7.21 -4.39
N LYS A 119 -5.32 -8.03 -5.31
CA LYS A 119 -3.89 -8.35 -5.47
C LYS A 119 -3.23 -7.60 -6.62
N HIS A 120 -3.98 -6.70 -7.27
CA HIS A 120 -3.50 -5.92 -8.39
C HIS A 120 -4.18 -4.56 -8.39
N SER A 121 -3.37 -3.50 -8.41
CA SER A 121 -3.78 -2.14 -8.77
C SER A 121 -2.54 -1.43 -9.33
N LEU A 122 -2.72 -0.27 -9.95
CA LEU A 122 -1.61 0.57 -10.38
C LEU A 122 -1.51 1.81 -9.50
N CYS A 123 -0.29 2.23 -9.22
CA CYS A 123 -0.05 3.45 -8.47
C CYS A 123 1.20 4.19 -8.93
N ARG A 124 1.34 5.42 -8.43
CA ARG A 124 2.59 6.16 -8.34
C ARG A 124 2.85 6.53 -6.88
N ILE A 125 4.10 6.84 -6.56
CA ILE A 125 4.48 7.36 -5.26
C ILE A 125 4.91 8.81 -5.41
N GLU A 126 4.32 9.69 -4.61
CA GLU A 126 4.63 11.12 -4.59
C GLU A 126 5.29 11.48 -3.27
N LYS A 127 6.44 12.17 -3.37
CA LYS A 127 7.12 12.76 -2.22
C LYS A 127 6.32 13.96 -1.70
N LEU A 128 6.18 14.07 -0.39
CA LEU A 128 5.58 15.27 0.21
C LEU A 128 6.58 16.41 0.19
N ALA A 129 6.14 17.61 -0.19
CA ALA A 129 6.96 18.80 0.00
C ALA A 129 7.17 19.01 1.51
N VAL A 130 8.42 19.26 1.90
CA VAL A 130 8.73 19.72 3.25
C VAL A 130 8.37 21.20 3.32
N GLU A 131 7.41 21.56 4.17
CA GLU A 131 7.19 22.97 4.56
C GLU A 131 8.30 23.45 5.50
#